data_AF-A0A410UMY3-F1
#
_entry.id   AF-A0A410UMY3-F1
#
_cell.length_a   1.000
_cell.length_b   1.000
_cell.length_c   1.000
_cell.angle_alpha   90.00
_cell.angle_beta   90.00
_cell.angle_gamma   90.00
#
_symmetry.space_group_name_H-M   'P 1'
#
loop_
_entity.id
_entity.type
_entity.pdbx_description
1 polymer ?
#
loop_
_entity_poly.entity_id
_entity_poly.type
_entity_poly.pdbx_seq_one_letter_code
_entity_poly.pdbx_strand_id
1 'polypeptide(L)'
;MCWWCQPGKVKHSSGECMFDIRRIIATTDFSADSVSAESRAALLCRDMRLDALELLAVQRRGFGDMLAQALRSGSADPEAMLVAQALQQLRQAKQRIRSAFDVRCRYAVRIGDPVAEVLAALQSNGADMIVMAKPSGTFPGNLMESPAHRLVRMAKLPVLLVRNAPLGSYREVLVPVDFSNESRHAARLALRIAPRANITFLHAFRVWAEGKMREAGVYDEVIQAYRMKYREQAQQELDQFIKDLGPISQDITRVVQFGWAVPVITSYAQKVSPDLIVLGKHSGSRVEEFLIGSVAKRTIDQTASDVLITPGHAPDQDAWYDRPAA
;
A
#
# COMPACT_ATOMS: atom_id res chain seq x y z
N MET A 1 -29.68 18.10 15.26
CA MET A 1 -29.97 17.24 14.09
C MET A 1 -28.68 17.05 13.32
N CYS A 2 -28.05 15.89 13.43
CA CYS A 2 -26.72 15.62 12.87
C CYS A 2 -26.84 14.94 11.50
N TRP A 3 -26.17 15.49 10.48
CA TRP A 3 -26.31 15.18 9.05
C TRP A 3 -25.32 14.11 8.54
N TRP A 4 -24.82 13.23 9.41
CA TRP A 4 -23.86 12.18 9.05
C TRP A 4 -24.46 10.79 9.19
N CYS A 5 -25.41 10.44 8.32
CA CYS A 5 -25.82 9.05 8.09
C CYS A 5 -26.45 8.91 6.69
N GLN A 6 -25.70 8.30 5.77
CA GLN A 6 -26.19 7.69 4.52
C GLN A 6 -25.16 6.62 4.05
N PRO A 7 -25.58 5.58 3.32
CA PRO A 7 -25.68 4.22 3.84
C PRO A 7 -24.58 3.27 3.33
N GLY A 8 -24.20 2.27 4.15
CA GLY A 8 -23.35 1.16 3.70
C GLY A 8 -22.43 0.51 4.74
N LYS A 9 -22.28 1.06 5.94
CA LYS A 9 -21.49 0.41 7.00
C LYS A 9 -22.32 -0.64 7.72
N VAL A 10 -22.07 -1.91 7.43
CA VAL A 10 -22.43 -3.00 8.35
C VAL A 10 -21.61 -2.77 9.61
N LYS A 11 -22.27 -2.39 10.72
CA LYS A 11 -21.65 -2.34 12.04
C LYS A 11 -21.34 -3.79 12.45
N HIS A 12 -20.08 -4.20 12.30
CA HIS A 12 -19.58 -5.36 13.04
C HIS A 12 -19.44 -4.97 14.51
N SER A 13 -19.76 -5.90 15.42
CA SER A 13 -19.93 -5.70 16.87
C SER A 13 -18.64 -5.40 17.66
N SER A 14 -17.61 -4.90 16.98
CA SER A 14 -16.38 -4.33 17.52
C SER A 14 -16.04 -3.20 16.57
N GLY A 15 -15.96 -1.95 17.03
CA GLY A 15 -15.86 -0.72 16.22
C GLY A 15 -14.63 -0.56 15.32
N GLU A 16 -14.01 -1.65 14.88
CA GLU A 16 -12.83 -1.67 14.02
C GLU A 16 -13.21 -1.53 12.54
N CYS A 17 -12.67 -0.50 11.90
CA CYS A 17 -12.88 -0.23 10.49
C CYS A 17 -11.98 -1.15 9.64
N MET A 18 -12.50 -2.30 9.23
CA MET A 18 -11.81 -3.25 8.35
C MET A 18 -11.91 -2.79 6.89
N PHE A 19 -10.81 -2.88 6.13
CA PHE A 19 -10.84 -2.64 4.68
C PHE A 19 -11.54 -3.81 3.98
N ASP A 20 -12.83 -3.63 3.68
CA ASP A 20 -13.62 -4.60 2.93
C ASP A 20 -13.45 -4.39 1.43
N ILE A 21 -12.43 -5.01 0.84
CA ILE A 21 -12.14 -4.83 -0.59
C ILE A 21 -13.18 -5.57 -1.43
N ARG A 22 -14.02 -4.79 -2.13
CA ARG A 22 -15.00 -5.27 -3.11
C ARG A 22 -14.74 -4.73 -4.52
N ARG A 23 -14.12 -3.55 -4.62
CA ARG A 23 -13.80 -2.88 -5.88
C ARG A 23 -12.34 -2.43 -5.92
N ILE A 24 -11.62 -2.92 -6.92
CA ILE A 24 -10.23 -2.54 -7.20
C ILE A 24 -10.21 -1.63 -8.43
N ILE A 25 -9.50 -0.51 -8.32
CA ILE A 25 -9.15 0.35 -9.45
C ILE A 25 -7.66 0.22 -9.75
N ALA A 26 -7.31 -0.12 -10.99
CA ALA A 26 -5.93 -0.15 -11.46
C ALA A 26 -5.66 1.03 -12.38
N THR A 27 -4.63 1.81 -12.09
CA THR A 27 -4.21 2.94 -12.93
C THR A 27 -3.28 2.46 -14.04
N THR A 28 -3.44 2.97 -15.25
CA THR A 28 -2.58 2.59 -16.37
C THR A 28 -2.18 3.80 -17.23
N ASP A 29 -0.92 3.82 -17.63
CA ASP A 29 -0.38 4.64 -18.72
C ASP A 29 0.01 3.77 -19.94
N PHE A 30 -0.41 2.50 -19.94
CA PHE A 30 -0.11 1.48 -20.94
C PHE A 30 1.37 1.10 -21.09
N SER A 31 2.24 1.55 -20.19
CA SER A 31 3.62 1.06 -20.09
C SER A 31 3.67 -0.41 -19.67
N ALA A 32 4.82 -1.07 -19.89
CA ALA A 32 5.02 -2.46 -19.46
C ALA A 32 4.83 -2.63 -17.92
N ASP A 33 5.22 -1.63 -17.14
CA ASP A 33 5.02 -1.63 -15.69
C ASP A 33 3.54 -1.49 -15.33
N SER A 34 2.80 -0.61 -16.00
CA SER A 34 1.34 -0.50 -15.83
C SER A 34 0.61 -1.78 -16.25
N VAL A 35 1.03 -2.44 -17.32
CA VAL A 35 0.50 -3.74 -17.74
C VAL A 35 0.74 -4.82 -16.68
N SER A 36 1.87 -4.75 -15.97
CA SER A 36 2.15 -5.60 -14.81
C SER A 36 1.20 -5.31 -13.66
N ALA A 37 0.94 -4.03 -13.37
CA ALA A 37 -0.02 -3.61 -12.35
C ALA A 37 -1.46 -4.04 -12.66
N GLU A 38 -1.91 -3.92 -13.91
CA GLU A 38 -3.20 -4.42 -14.38
C GLU A 38 -3.34 -5.93 -14.17
N SER A 39 -2.29 -6.69 -14.52
CA SER A 39 -2.26 -8.15 -14.38
C SER A 39 -2.33 -8.56 -12.91
N ARG A 40 -1.64 -7.83 -12.03
CA ARG A 40 -1.69 -8.04 -10.58
C ARG A 40 -3.08 -7.74 -10.02
N ALA A 41 -3.69 -6.63 -10.45
CA ALA A 41 -5.05 -6.28 -10.03
C ALA A 41 -6.09 -7.33 -10.48
N ALA A 42 -5.93 -7.89 -11.68
CA ALA A 42 -6.79 -8.97 -12.16
C ALA A 42 -6.63 -10.25 -11.33
N LEU A 43 -5.40 -10.63 -10.97
CA LEU A 43 -5.14 -11.76 -10.07
C LEU A 43 -5.81 -11.56 -8.70
N LEU A 44 -5.71 -10.36 -8.13
CA LEU A 44 -6.39 -10.03 -6.87
C LEU A 44 -7.91 -10.14 -7.00
N CYS A 45 -8.50 -9.60 -8.07
CA CYS A 45 -9.94 -9.76 -8.32
C CYS A 45 -10.34 -11.24 -8.38
N ARG A 46 -9.58 -12.08 -9.07
CA ARG A 46 -9.86 -13.51 -9.16
C ARG A 46 -9.73 -14.21 -7.80
N ASP A 47 -8.62 -13.97 -7.09
CA ASP A 47 -8.32 -14.64 -5.82
C ASP A 47 -9.31 -14.24 -4.72
N MET A 48 -9.79 -12.99 -4.76
CA MET A 48 -10.81 -12.45 -3.85
C MET A 48 -12.26 -12.62 -4.36
N ARG A 49 -12.45 -13.21 -5.54
CA ARG A 49 -13.75 -13.42 -6.21
C ARG A 49 -14.57 -12.13 -6.40
N LEU A 50 -13.91 -11.06 -6.85
CA LEU A 50 -14.54 -9.78 -7.16
C LEU A 50 -15.21 -9.80 -8.54
N ASP A 51 -16.35 -9.13 -8.67
CA ASP A 51 -17.16 -9.14 -9.90
C ASP A 51 -16.47 -8.52 -11.11
N ALA A 52 -15.66 -7.48 -10.89
CA ALA A 52 -15.00 -6.75 -11.95
C ALA A 52 -13.76 -5.99 -11.47
N LEU A 53 -12.79 -5.85 -12.37
CA LEU A 53 -11.70 -4.89 -12.28
C LEU A 53 -12.07 -3.58 -12.99
N GLU A 54 -11.67 -2.45 -12.42
CA GLU A 54 -11.78 -1.14 -13.07
C GLU A 54 -10.40 -0.64 -13.50
N LEU A 55 -10.23 -0.30 -14.78
CA LEU A 55 -9.03 0.34 -15.31
C LEU A 55 -9.25 1.83 -15.48
N LEU A 56 -8.30 2.64 -15.01
CA LEU A 56 -8.32 4.08 -15.17
C LEU A 56 -7.07 4.55 -15.92
N ALA A 57 -7.26 5.02 -17.15
CA ALA A 57 -6.21 5.69 -17.91
C ALA A 57 -6.31 7.20 -17.68
N VAL A 58 -5.24 7.82 -17.18
CA VAL A 58 -5.17 9.28 -17.05
C VAL A 58 -4.15 9.84 -18.03
N GLN A 59 -4.64 10.64 -18.96
CA GLN A 59 -3.82 11.34 -19.95
C GLN A 59 -3.44 12.72 -19.40
N ARG A 60 -2.14 13.06 -19.44
CA ARG A 60 -1.68 14.38 -19.01
C ARG A 60 -2.01 15.42 -20.07
N ARG A 61 -2.43 16.63 -19.64
CA ARG A 61 -2.44 17.81 -20.52
C ARG A 61 -1.03 18.36 -20.64
N GLY A 62 -0.41 18.28 -21.82
CA GLY A 62 0.90 18.87 -22.10
C GLY A 62 0.77 20.31 -22.65
N PHE A 63 1.51 21.26 -22.07
CA PHE A 63 1.66 22.62 -22.63
C PHE A 63 2.29 22.61 -24.04
N GLY A 64 3.21 21.67 -24.29
CA GLY A 64 3.85 21.49 -25.60
C GLY A 64 2.90 20.96 -26.66
N ASP A 65 1.93 20.14 -26.27
CA ASP A 65 0.89 19.64 -27.18
C ASP A 65 0.01 20.78 -27.67
N MET A 66 -0.33 21.73 -26.78
CA MET A 66 -1.07 22.96 -27.12
C MET A 66 -0.29 23.92 -28.03
N LEU A 67 1.01 24.11 -27.79
CA LEU A 67 1.83 25.01 -28.62
C LEU A 67 2.06 24.43 -30.02
N ALA A 68 2.34 23.13 -30.10
CA ALA A 68 2.48 22.42 -31.37
C ALA A 68 1.12 22.30 -32.11
N GLN A 69 0.00 22.41 -31.40
CA GLN A 69 -1.38 22.42 -31.89
C GLN A 69 -1.80 23.78 -32.47
N ALA A 70 -1.35 24.90 -31.90
CA ALA A 70 -1.55 26.23 -32.48
C ALA A 70 -0.86 26.36 -33.86
N LEU A 71 0.24 25.64 -34.07
CA LEU A 71 1.02 25.66 -35.30
C LEU A 71 0.50 24.67 -36.38
N ARG A 72 -0.36 23.71 -36.04
CA ARG A 72 -0.77 22.60 -36.93
C ARG A 72 -2.25 22.58 -37.32
N SER A 73 -3.10 23.42 -36.74
CA SER A 73 -4.55 23.22 -36.86
C SER A 73 -5.12 23.64 -38.22
N GLY A 74 -5.19 22.66 -39.12
CA GLY A 74 -6.35 22.37 -39.95
C GLY A 74 -7.07 21.11 -39.45
N SER A 75 -8.18 21.28 -38.72
CA SER A 75 -9.37 20.40 -38.66
C SER A 75 -9.50 19.13 -37.77
N ALA A 76 -8.53 18.69 -36.93
CA ALA A 76 -8.79 17.60 -35.97
C ALA A 76 -8.56 18.03 -34.51
N ASP A 77 -9.51 17.71 -33.62
CA ASP A 77 -9.42 17.95 -32.17
C ASP A 77 -8.42 16.97 -31.53
N PRO A 78 -7.23 17.43 -31.09
CA PRO A 78 -6.19 16.57 -30.53
C PRO A 78 -6.59 15.90 -29.21
N GLU A 79 -7.45 16.53 -28.39
CA GLU A 79 -7.95 15.88 -27.17
C GLU A 79 -8.82 14.66 -27.55
N ALA A 80 -9.68 14.81 -28.57
CA ALA A 80 -10.51 13.70 -29.07
C ALA A 80 -9.65 12.56 -29.63
N MET A 81 -8.54 12.85 -30.33
CA MET A 81 -7.61 11.84 -30.82
C MET A 81 -6.90 11.09 -29.68
N LEU A 82 -6.42 11.81 -28.67
CA LEU A 82 -5.76 11.22 -27.50
C LEU A 82 -6.72 10.30 -26.73
N VAL A 83 -7.97 10.72 -26.56
CA VAL A 83 -9.02 9.91 -25.94
C VAL A 83 -9.32 8.68 -26.79
N ALA A 84 -9.45 8.82 -28.11
CA ALA A 84 -9.71 7.69 -29.00
C ALA A 84 -8.61 6.64 -28.93
N GLN A 85 -7.34 7.06 -28.89
CA GLN A 85 -6.18 6.18 -28.73
C GLN A 85 -6.20 5.45 -27.38
N ALA A 86 -6.41 6.18 -26.28
CA ALA A 86 -6.50 5.60 -24.94
C ALA A 86 -7.66 4.60 -24.83
N LEU A 87 -8.82 4.89 -25.43
CA LEU A 87 -9.95 3.97 -25.49
C LEU A 87 -9.62 2.70 -26.28
N GLN A 88 -8.88 2.79 -27.38
CA GLN A 88 -8.42 1.62 -28.13
C GLN A 88 -7.49 0.76 -27.28
N GLN A 89 -6.52 1.35 -26.59
CA GLN A 89 -5.61 0.62 -25.71
C GLN A 89 -6.35 -0.03 -24.53
N LEU A 90 -7.34 0.64 -23.93
CA LEU A 90 -8.18 0.06 -22.88
C LEU A 90 -9.04 -1.11 -23.37
N ARG A 91 -9.54 -1.07 -24.61
CA ARG A 91 -10.25 -2.22 -25.21
C ARG A 91 -9.33 -3.43 -25.33
N GLN A 92 -8.08 -3.22 -25.75
CA GLN A 92 -7.08 -4.29 -25.83
C GLN A 92 -6.72 -4.82 -24.43
N ALA A 93 -6.51 -3.93 -23.45
CA ALA A 93 -6.25 -4.32 -22.07
C ALA A 93 -7.41 -5.14 -21.48
N LYS A 94 -8.66 -4.71 -21.70
CA LYS A 94 -9.87 -5.46 -21.30
C LYS A 94 -9.89 -6.86 -21.90
N GLN A 95 -9.60 -7.00 -23.20
CA GLN A 95 -9.56 -8.31 -23.86
C GLN A 95 -8.46 -9.19 -23.26
N ARG A 96 -7.24 -8.67 -23.09
CA ARG A 96 -6.13 -9.40 -22.47
C ARG A 96 -6.50 -9.86 -21.06
N ILE A 97 -7.07 -8.99 -20.23
CA ILE A 97 -7.46 -9.32 -18.86
C ILE A 97 -8.55 -10.39 -18.82
N ARG A 98 -9.56 -10.28 -19.69
CA ARG A 98 -10.62 -11.28 -19.79
C ARG A 98 -10.07 -12.64 -20.22
N SER A 99 -9.22 -12.68 -21.23
CA SER A 99 -8.66 -13.93 -21.75
C SER A 99 -7.68 -14.59 -20.79
N ALA A 100 -6.82 -13.81 -20.11
CA ALA A 100 -5.78 -14.36 -19.24
C ALA A 100 -6.25 -14.70 -17.82
N PHE A 101 -7.26 -13.98 -17.29
CA PHE A 101 -7.66 -14.10 -15.88
C PHE A 101 -9.15 -14.41 -15.67
N ASP A 102 -9.96 -14.44 -16.73
CA ASP A 102 -11.43 -14.56 -16.67
C ASP A 102 -12.13 -13.46 -15.82
N VAL A 103 -11.49 -12.29 -15.70
CA VAL A 103 -12.05 -11.17 -14.92
C VAL A 103 -12.80 -10.21 -15.85
N ARG A 104 -14.01 -9.79 -15.45
CA ARG A 104 -14.73 -8.71 -16.14
C ARG A 104 -13.98 -7.40 -15.94
N CYS A 105 -13.73 -6.67 -17.01
CA CYS A 105 -13.05 -5.37 -16.93
C CYS A 105 -13.97 -4.23 -17.40
N ARG A 106 -14.11 -3.23 -16.53
CA ARG A 106 -14.63 -1.89 -16.83
C ARG A 106 -13.44 -0.95 -16.99
N TYR A 107 -13.63 0.13 -17.74
CA TYR A 107 -12.55 1.10 -17.92
C TYR A 107 -13.08 2.52 -18.12
N ALA A 108 -12.26 3.51 -17.78
CA ALA A 108 -12.51 4.92 -18.01
C ALA A 108 -11.24 5.65 -18.43
N VAL A 109 -11.41 6.73 -19.21
CA VAL A 109 -10.35 7.68 -19.54
C VAL A 109 -10.63 8.99 -18.80
N ARG A 110 -9.56 9.60 -18.28
CA ARG A 110 -9.55 10.95 -17.69
C ARG A 110 -8.43 11.76 -18.30
N ILE A 111 -8.57 13.08 -18.27
CA ILE A 111 -7.57 14.03 -18.76
C ILE A 111 -7.27 15.01 -17.63
N GLY A 112 -6.01 15.09 -17.19
CA GLY A 112 -5.62 15.98 -16.10
C GLY A 112 -4.32 15.57 -15.38
N ASP A 113 -4.15 16.06 -14.14
CA ASP A 113 -3.08 15.58 -13.26
C ASP A 113 -3.41 14.14 -12.82
N PRO A 114 -2.50 13.16 -13.02
CA PRO A 114 -2.77 11.75 -12.71
C PRO A 114 -3.27 11.51 -11.29
N VAL A 115 -2.68 12.17 -10.30
CA VAL A 115 -3.05 11.95 -8.90
C VAL A 115 -4.41 12.58 -8.61
N ALA A 116 -4.65 13.82 -9.07
CA ALA A 116 -5.93 14.49 -8.88
C ALA A 116 -7.09 13.72 -9.53
N GLU A 117 -6.93 13.26 -10.78
CA GLU A 117 -7.95 12.52 -11.50
C GLU A 117 -8.21 11.13 -10.89
N VAL A 118 -7.16 10.43 -10.44
CA VAL A 118 -7.32 9.18 -9.70
C VAL A 118 -8.14 9.43 -8.44
N LEU A 119 -7.77 10.40 -7.61
CA LEU A 119 -8.49 10.71 -6.37
C LEU A 119 -9.96 11.12 -6.62
N ALA A 120 -10.23 11.87 -7.69
CA ALA A 120 -11.59 12.22 -8.10
C ALA A 120 -12.41 10.99 -8.55
N ALA A 121 -11.78 10.04 -9.25
CA ALA A 121 -12.41 8.78 -9.63
C ALA A 121 -12.77 7.91 -8.41
N LEU A 122 -11.97 7.94 -7.32
CA LEU A 122 -12.29 7.20 -6.10
C LEU A 122 -13.61 7.65 -5.47
N GLN A 123 -13.88 8.96 -5.47
CA GLN A 123 -15.11 9.52 -4.88
C GLN A 123 -16.37 9.12 -5.65
N SER A 124 -16.28 8.96 -6.97
CA SER A 124 -17.41 8.65 -7.85
C SER A 124 -17.67 7.14 -8.01
N ASN A 125 -16.63 6.31 -7.92
CA ASN A 125 -16.75 4.89 -8.29
C ASN A 125 -16.82 3.93 -7.09
N GLY A 126 -16.64 4.44 -5.86
CA GLY A 126 -16.71 3.63 -4.63
C GLY A 126 -15.64 2.54 -4.57
N ALA A 127 -14.44 2.83 -5.07
CA ALA A 127 -13.29 1.93 -5.00
C ALA A 127 -12.86 1.72 -3.54
N ASP A 128 -12.35 0.52 -3.24
CA ASP A 128 -11.86 0.15 -1.92
C ASP A 128 -10.33 0.00 -1.90
N MET A 129 -9.69 -0.11 -3.06
CA MET A 129 -8.25 -0.29 -3.20
C MET A 129 -7.75 0.23 -4.55
N ILE A 130 -6.56 0.83 -4.54
CA ILE A 130 -5.87 1.31 -5.73
C ILE A 130 -4.69 0.39 -6.04
N VAL A 131 -4.52 0.03 -7.30
CA VAL A 131 -3.34 -0.68 -7.80
C VAL A 131 -2.64 0.19 -8.84
N MET A 132 -1.35 0.43 -8.69
CA MET A 132 -0.57 1.20 -9.65
C MET A 132 0.83 0.64 -9.82
N ALA A 133 1.42 0.88 -10.98
CA ALA A 133 2.80 0.56 -11.23
C ALA A 133 3.75 1.45 -10.42
N LYS A 134 4.86 0.86 -9.98
CA LYS A 134 6.03 1.58 -9.48
C LYS A 134 7.27 1.03 -10.19
N PRO A 135 7.75 1.68 -11.26
CA PRO A 135 8.92 1.22 -12.01
C PRO A 135 10.15 0.99 -11.12
N SER A 136 10.91 -0.06 -11.45
CA SER A 136 12.21 -0.38 -10.87
C SER A 136 13.30 0.39 -11.59
N GLY A 137 13.70 1.51 -11.00
CA GLY A 137 14.77 2.35 -11.50
C GLY A 137 15.05 3.48 -10.52
N THR A 138 16.33 3.69 -10.21
CA THR A 138 16.81 4.89 -9.55
C THR A 138 16.47 6.05 -10.47
N PHE A 139 15.50 6.88 -10.12
CA PHE A 139 15.49 8.22 -10.72
C PHE A 139 16.80 8.88 -10.27
N PRO A 140 17.72 9.21 -11.18
CA PRO A 140 18.90 9.97 -10.79
C PRO A 140 18.40 11.37 -10.41
N GLY A 141 18.59 11.73 -9.13
CA GLY A 141 18.21 13.03 -8.61
C GLY A 141 17.00 12.98 -7.68
N ASN A 142 17.27 13.07 -6.37
CA ASN A 142 16.28 13.49 -5.39
C ASN A 142 15.78 14.91 -5.75
N LEU A 143 14.49 15.06 -6.09
CA LEU A 143 13.65 16.19 -5.62
C LEU A 143 12.16 16.04 -5.95
N MET A 144 11.80 15.35 -7.04
CA MET A 144 10.38 15.22 -7.42
C MET A 144 9.75 13.97 -6.81
N GLU A 145 8.74 14.19 -5.98
CA GLU A 145 7.88 13.13 -5.48
C GLU A 145 7.09 12.49 -6.64
N SER A 146 7.34 11.19 -6.89
CA SER A 146 6.63 10.44 -7.94
C SER A 146 5.11 10.43 -7.70
N PRO A 147 4.28 10.24 -8.74
CA PRO A 147 2.83 10.05 -8.58
C PRO A 147 2.46 8.97 -7.55
N ALA A 148 3.25 7.90 -7.44
CA ALA A 148 3.04 6.84 -6.45
C ALA A 148 3.14 7.35 -5.00
N HIS A 149 4.21 8.06 -4.67
CA HIS A 149 4.37 8.71 -3.37
C HIS A 149 3.24 9.72 -3.09
N ARG A 150 2.94 10.63 -4.04
CA ARG A 150 1.84 11.60 -3.89
C ARG A 150 0.51 10.90 -3.62
N LEU A 151 0.24 9.79 -4.32
CA LEU A 151 -0.99 9.03 -4.16
C LEU A 151 -1.05 8.28 -2.82
N VAL A 152 0.02 7.59 -2.42
CA VAL A 152 0.13 6.94 -1.09
C VAL A 152 -0.08 7.95 0.04
N ARG A 153 0.43 9.17 -0.12
CA ARG A 153 0.21 10.24 0.85
C ARG A 153 -1.25 10.66 0.92
N MET A 154 -1.88 10.92 -0.22
CA MET A 154 -3.18 11.59 -0.30
C MET A 154 -4.38 10.63 -0.25
N ALA A 155 -4.20 9.38 -0.67
CA ALA A 155 -5.28 8.39 -0.73
C ALA A 155 -5.71 7.97 0.68
N LYS A 156 -7.03 7.86 0.86
CA LYS A 156 -7.66 7.29 2.06
C LYS A 156 -8.04 5.81 1.88
N LEU A 157 -7.49 5.18 0.85
CA LEU A 157 -7.69 3.78 0.51
C LEU A 157 -6.34 3.07 0.48
N PRO A 158 -6.30 1.75 0.71
CA PRO A 158 -5.12 0.94 0.45
C PRO A 158 -4.58 1.15 -0.97
N VAL A 159 -3.27 1.39 -1.07
CA VAL A 159 -2.55 1.58 -2.34
C VAL A 159 -1.52 0.48 -2.49
N LEU A 160 -1.69 -0.36 -3.51
CA LEU A 160 -0.72 -1.37 -3.93
C LEU A 160 0.16 -0.82 -5.05
N LEU A 161 1.46 -0.77 -4.77
CA LEU A 161 2.50 -0.46 -5.73
C LEU A 161 3.07 -1.76 -6.28
N VAL A 162 2.89 -1.97 -7.58
CA VAL A 162 3.34 -3.17 -8.29
C VAL A 162 4.70 -2.90 -8.92
N ARG A 163 5.68 -3.75 -8.59
CA ARG A 163 7.08 -3.62 -9.01
C ARG A 163 7.40 -4.46 -10.23
N ASN A 164 6.86 -5.68 -10.29
CA ASN A 164 7.24 -6.67 -11.27
C ASN A 164 6.00 -7.32 -11.91
N ALA A 165 6.20 -7.90 -13.08
CA ALA A 165 5.19 -8.74 -13.72
C ALA A 165 4.81 -9.90 -12.77
N PRO A 166 3.51 -10.09 -12.48
CA PRO A 166 3.10 -11.11 -11.54
C PRO A 166 3.23 -12.51 -12.14
N LEU A 167 3.89 -13.42 -11.41
CA LEU A 167 3.99 -14.84 -11.78
C LEU A 167 2.76 -15.67 -11.33
N GLY A 168 1.89 -15.08 -10.50
CA GLY A 168 0.71 -15.73 -9.93
C GLY A 168 0.26 -15.04 -8.65
N SER A 169 -0.59 -15.71 -7.87
CA SER A 169 -0.99 -15.29 -6.53
C SER A 169 0.23 -15.08 -5.62
N TYR A 170 0.14 -14.18 -4.65
CA TYR A 170 1.19 -13.99 -3.65
C TYR A 170 1.45 -15.27 -2.87
N ARG A 171 2.73 -15.62 -2.67
CA ARG A 171 3.19 -16.82 -1.95
C ARG A 171 3.98 -16.45 -0.70
N GLU A 172 4.81 -15.41 -0.78
CA GLU A 172 5.60 -14.93 0.35
C GLU A 172 5.23 -13.48 0.67
N VAL A 173 4.68 -13.26 1.87
CA VAL A 173 4.25 -11.93 2.31
C VAL A 173 4.97 -11.54 3.59
N LEU A 174 5.59 -10.36 3.58
CA LEU A 174 6.19 -9.74 4.74
C LEU A 174 5.26 -8.66 5.31
N VAL A 175 4.94 -8.76 6.59
CA VAL A 175 4.15 -7.76 7.32
C VAL A 175 4.98 -7.22 8.49
N PRO A 176 5.65 -6.07 8.30
CA PRO A 176 6.30 -5.40 9.41
C PRO A 176 5.27 -4.83 10.39
N VAL A 177 5.47 -5.05 11.68
CA VAL A 177 4.53 -4.66 12.74
C VAL A 177 5.20 -3.85 13.84
N ASP A 178 4.48 -2.83 14.32
CA ASP A 178 4.85 -1.96 15.45
C ASP A 178 3.77 -1.98 16.54
N PHE A 179 2.85 -2.95 16.47
CA PHE A 179 1.71 -3.16 17.36
C PHE A 179 0.66 -2.04 17.37
N SER A 180 0.79 -1.05 16.47
CA SER A 180 -0.24 -0.02 16.25
C SER A 180 -1.52 -0.58 15.62
N ASN A 181 -2.59 0.20 15.67
CA ASN A 181 -3.82 -0.11 14.94
C ASN A 181 -3.58 -0.14 13.43
N GLU A 182 -2.71 0.73 12.91
CA GLU A 182 -2.31 0.80 11.51
C GLU A 182 -1.64 -0.50 11.06
N SER A 183 -0.70 -1.03 11.87
CA SER A 183 -0.07 -2.32 11.57
C SER A 183 -1.06 -3.50 11.72
N ARG A 184 -2.02 -3.43 12.64
CA ARG A 184 -3.12 -4.41 12.74
C ARG A 184 -4.00 -4.42 11.48
N HIS A 185 -4.37 -3.25 10.96
CA HIS A 185 -5.12 -3.15 9.70
C HIS A 185 -4.32 -3.69 8.51
N ALA A 186 -3.03 -3.37 8.43
CA ALA A 186 -2.11 -3.90 7.42
C ALA A 186 -2.05 -5.44 7.48
N ALA A 187 -1.90 -6.00 8.67
CA ALA A 187 -1.89 -7.44 8.91
C ALA A 187 -3.18 -8.12 8.45
N ARG A 188 -4.35 -7.60 8.85
CA ARG A 188 -5.65 -8.15 8.43
C ARG A 188 -5.84 -8.08 6.92
N LEU A 189 -5.45 -6.98 6.30
CA LEU A 189 -5.54 -6.86 4.85
C LEU A 189 -4.60 -7.84 4.15
N ALA A 190 -3.37 -8.02 4.64
CA ALA A 190 -2.42 -9.02 4.12
C ALA A 190 -3.02 -10.44 4.11
N LEU A 191 -3.61 -10.84 5.24
CA LEU A 191 -4.29 -12.14 5.38
C LEU A 191 -5.44 -12.30 4.38
N ARG A 192 -6.14 -11.22 4.06
CA ARG A 192 -7.28 -11.24 3.13
C ARG A 192 -6.87 -11.33 1.67
N ILE A 193 -5.85 -10.57 1.25
CA ILE A 193 -5.43 -10.51 -0.16
C ILE A 193 -4.48 -11.65 -0.54
N ALA A 194 -3.87 -12.29 0.44
CA ALA A 194 -2.96 -13.42 0.25
C ALA A 194 -3.39 -14.63 1.11
N PRO A 195 -4.58 -15.22 0.82
CA PRO A 195 -5.17 -16.28 1.65
C PRO A 195 -4.39 -17.60 1.65
N ARG A 196 -3.45 -17.77 0.71
CA ARG A 196 -2.64 -18.99 0.54
C ARG A 196 -1.14 -18.74 0.66
N ALA A 197 -0.74 -17.55 1.09
CA ALA A 197 0.66 -17.20 1.23
C ALA A 197 1.20 -17.63 2.60
N ASN A 198 2.50 -17.86 2.66
CA ASN A 198 3.27 -17.83 3.89
C ASN A 198 3.37 -16.37 4.34
N ILE A 199 2.96 -16.09 5.57
CA ILE A 199 2.98 -14.74 6.12
C ILE A 199 4.09 -14.67 7.18
N THR A 200 5.05 -13.79 6.94
CA THR A 200 6.04 -13.42 7.96
C THR A 200 5.61 -12.15 8.65
N PHE A 201 5.34 -12.22 9.95
CA PHE A 201 5.26 -11.03 10.79
C PHE A 201 6.64 -10.68 11.33
N LEU A 202 7.10 -9.47 11.04
CA LEU A 202 8.43 -8.98 11.41
C LEU A 202 8.31 -7.78 12.35
N HIS A 203 8.84 -7.92 13.56
CA HIS A 203 8.97 -6.83 14.51
C HIS A 203 10.45 -6.44 14.72
N ALA A 204 10.73 -5.15 14.61
CA ALA A 204 12.04 -4.58 14.91
C ALA A 204 12.02 -3.91 16.29
N PHE A 205 12.85 -4.39 17.22
CA PHE A 205 12.90 -3.86 18.58
C PHE A 205 14.26 -3.23 18.89
N ARG A 206 14.30 -2.35 19.88
CA ARG A 206 15.51 -1.71 20.39
C ARG A 206 15.44 -1.60 21.90
N VAL A 207 16.61 -1.57 22.55
CA VAL A 207 16.69 -1.24 23.97
C VAL A 207 16.65 0.28 24.13
N TRP A 208 15.70 0.76 24.93
CA TRP A 208 15.58 2.18 25.24
C TRP A 208 16.89 2.69 25.86
N ALA A 209 17.41 3.81 25.36
CA ALA A 209 18.63 4.46 25.86
C ALA A 209 19.90 3.59 25.84
N GLU A 210 20.00 2.55 25.01
CA GLU A 210 21.23 1.73 24.92
C GLU A 210 22.48 2.57 24.63
N GLY A 211 22.38 3.58 23.76
CA GLY A 211 23.47 4.53 23.49
C GLY A 211 23.95 5.25 24.75
N LYS A 212 23.01 5.69 25.59
CA LYS A 212 23.33 6.33 26.88
C LYS A 212 23.93 5.36 27.88
N MET A 213 23.51 4.09 27.88
CA MET A 213 24.14 3.06 28.73
C MET A 213 25.61 2.86 28.33
N ARG A 214 25.89 2.81 27.03
CA ARG A 214 27.27 2.71 26.52
C ARG A 214 28.10 3.94 26.89
N GLU A 215 27.55 5.14 26.71
CA GLU A 215 28.21 6.40 27.12
C GLU A 215 28.48 6.47 28.62
N ALA A 216 27.58 5.91 29.44
CA ALA A 216 27.73 5.84 30.89
C ALA A 216 28.66 4.70 31.37
N GLY A 217 29.29 3.96 30.46
CA GLY A 217 30.21 2.87 30.80
C GLY A 217 29.54 1.62 31.37
N VAL A 218 28.24 1.41 31.10
CA VAL A 218 27.55 0.17 31.47
C VAL A 218 28.20 -1.00 30.73
N TYR A 219 28.52 -2.05 31.48
CA TYR A 219 29.13 -3.28 30.94
C TYR A 219 28.27 -3.91 29.85
N ASP A 220 28.93 -4.47 28.83
CA ASP A 220 28.26 -5.07 27.68
C ASP A 220 27.37 -6.25 28.10
N GLU A 221 27.74 -7.04 29.11
CA GLU A 221 26.94 -8.14 29.63
C GLU A 221 25.57 -7.67 30.14
N VAL A 222 25.52 -6.51 30.78
CA VAL A 222 24.28 -5.90 31.27
C VAL A 222 23.43 -5.44 30.09
N ILE A 223 24.03 -4.81 29.09
CA ILE A 223 23.33 -4.39 27.86
C ILE A 223 22.77 -5.63 27.12
N GLN A 224 23.51 -6.73 27.05
CA GLN A 224 23.04 -7.97 26.45
C GLN A 224 21.88 -8.58 27.24
N ALA A 225 21.94 -8.55 28.58
CA ALA A 225 20.82 -9.00 29.42
C ALA A 225 19.55 -8.18 29.15
N TYR A 226 19.66 -6.86 29.01
CA TYR A 226 18.54 -6.02 28.57
C TYR A 226 18.06 -6.40 27.17
N ARG A 227 18.96 -6.58 26.20
CA ARG A 227 18.56 -6.99 24.84
C ARG A 227 17.79 -8.31 24.83
N MET A 228 18.21 -9.29 25.61
CA MET A 228 17.50 -10.56 25.77
C MET A 228 16.10 -10.35 26.36
N LYS A 229 15.99 -9.59 27.45
CA LYS A 229 14.70 -9.26 28.08
C LYS A 229 13.74 -8.56 27.11
N TYR A 230 14.20 -7.52 26.41
CA TYR A 230 13.37 -6.79 25.44
C TYR A 230 12.98 -7.67 24.24
N ARG A 231 13.85 -8.62 23.84
CA ARG A 231 13.54 -9.59 22.79
C ARG A 231 12.40 -10.52 23.21
N GLU A 232 12.46 -11.07 24.42
CA GLU A 232 11.43 -11.94 24.98
C GLU A 232 10.09 -11.21 25.09
N GLN A 233 10.09 -9.95 25.57
CA GLN A 233 8.89 -9.11 25.61
C GLN A 233 8.31 -8.89 24.21
N ALA A 234 9.15 -8.51 23.24
CA ALA A 234 8.71 -8.30 21.86
C ALA A 234 8.17 -9.59 21.20
N GLN A 235 8.70 -10.77 21.56
CA GLN A 235 8.16 -12.05 21.11
C GLN A 235 6.77 -12.31 21.68
N GLN A 236 6.57 -12.07 22.98
CA GLN A 236 5.27 -12.22 23.63
C GLN A 236 4.23 -11.25 23.05
N GLU A 237 4.61 -9.98 22.84
CA GLU A 237 3.75 -8.98 22.20
C GLU A 237 3.39 -9.37 20.76
N LEU A 238 4.35 -9.89 19.99
CA LEU A 238 4.09 -10.38 18.64
C LEU A 238 3.14 -11.58 18.63
N ASP A 239 3.31 -12.52 19.55
CA ASP A 239 2.41 -13.65 19.70
C ASP A 239 0.99 -13.21 20.07
N GLN A 240 0.87 -12.24 20.99
CA GLN A 240 -0.43 -11.68 21.36
C GLN A 240 -1.06 -10.92 20.19
N PHE A 241 -0.30 -10.08 19.49
CA PHE A 241 -0.75 -9.36 18.31
C PHE A 241 -1.33 -10.31 17.25
N ILE A 242 -0.64 -11.43 16.96
CA ILE A 242 -1.11 -12.42 15.98
C ILE A 242 -2.37 -13.12 16.47
N LYS A 243 -2.48 -13.46 17.76
CA LYS A 243 -3.70 -14.02 18.34
C LYS A 243 -4.89 -13.08 18.21
N ASP A 244 -4.67 -11.78 18.41
CA ASP A 244 -5.71 -10.74 18.33
C ASP A 244 -6.19 -10.47 16.89
N LEU A 245 -5.49 -10.97 15.87
CA LEU A 245 -5.98 -10.97 14.48
C LEU A 245 -7.14 -11.96 14.28
N GLY A 246 -7.34 -12.91 15.20
CA GLY A 246 -8.33 -13.97 15.12
C GLY A 246 -7.80 -15.23 14.45
N PRO A 247 -8.68 -16.15 14.02
CA PRO A 247 -8.29 -17.38 13.34
C PRO A 247 -7.55 -17.09 12.02
N ILE A 248 -6.38 -17.71 11.84
CA ILE A 248 -5.56 -17.58 10.63
C ILE A 248 -5.36 -18.96 10.02
N SER A 249 -5.61 -19.09 8.72
CA SER A 249 -5.43 -20.36 7.97
C SER A 249 -4.07 -20.49 7.29
N GLN A 250 -3.32 -19.39 7.17
CA GLN A 250 -2.01 -19.33 6.54
C GLN A 250 -0.91 -19.83 7.48
N ASP A 251 0.20 -20.28 6.89
CA ASP A 251 1.43 -20.55 7.61
C ASP A 251 2.05 -19.24 8.09
N ILE A 252 2.30 -19.16 9.40
CA ILE A 252 2.81 -17.95 10.06
C ILE A 252 4.24 -18.13 10.55
N THR A 253 5.15 -17.31 10.00
CA THR A 253 6.50 -17.13 10.50
C THR A 253 6.58 -15.89 11.39
N ARG A 254 7.20 -16.02 12.57
CA ARG A 254 7.36 -14.94 13.55
C ARG A 254 8.82 -14.53 13.60
N VAL A 255 9.11 -13.26 13.39
CA VAL A 255 10.49 -12.76 13.39
C VAL A 255 10.59 -11.52 14.26
N VAL A 256 11.43 -11.61 15.28
CA VAL A 256 11.81 -10.47 16.14
C VAL A 256 13.30 -10.20 15.92
N GLN A 257 13.64 -8.99 15.47
CA GLN A 257 15.01 -8.59 15.20
C GLN A 257 15.39 -7.30 15.93
N PHE A 258 16.60 -7.29 16.46
CA PHE A 258 17.16 -6.10 17.09
C PHE A 258 17.61 -5.11 16.01
N GLY A 259 17.17 -3.86 16.11
CA GLY A 259 17.61 -2.79 15.22
C GLY A 259 16.52 -1.77 14.92
N TRP A 260 16.88 -0.78 14.11
CA TRP A 260 15.91 0.18 13.59
C TRP A 260 15.01 -0.47 12.55
N ALA A 261 13.72 -0.10 12.53
CA ALA A 261 12.72 -0.70 11.66
C ALA A 261 13.12 -0.72 10.18
N VAL A 262 13.56 0.41 9.61
CA VAL A 262 13.92 0.47 8.18
C VAL A 262 15.06 -0.50 7.83
N PRO A 263 16.26 -0.44 8.45
CA PRO A 263 17.31 -1.41 8.17
C PRO A 263 16.92 -2.88 8.37
N VAL A 264 16.15 -3.18 9.42
CA VAL A 264 15.67 -4.54 9.69
C VAL A 264 14.74 -5.02 8.57
N ILE A 265 13.76 -4.20 8.20
CA ILE A 265 12.77 -4.53 7.16
C ILE A 265 13.45 -4.70 5.81
N THR A 266 14.30 -3.76 5.39
CA THR A 266 14.93 -3.81 4.07
C THR A 266 15.95 -4.94 3.97
N SER A 267 16.73 -5.19 5.01
CA SER A 267 17.68 -6.32 5.04
C SER A 267 16.96 -7.66 5.03
N TYR A 268 15.85 -7.79 5.77
CA TYR A 268 15.04 -9.00 5.76
C TYR A 268 14.38 -9.22 4.40
N ALA A 269 13.79 -8.16 3.81
CA ALA A 269 13.20 -8.21 2.48
C ALA A 269 14.23 -8.56 1.40
N GLN A 270 15.47 -8.06 1.49
CA GLN A 270 16.54 -8.43 0.57
C GLN A 270 16.94 -9.91 0.72
N LYS A 271 16.97 -10.42 1.96
CA LYS A 271 17.33 -11.82 2.24
C LYS A 271 16.25 -12.81 1.77
N VAL A 272 14.99 -12.51 2.03
CA VAL A 272 13.86 -13.42 1.79
C VAL A 272 13.19 -13.19 0.44
N SER A 273 13.36 -11.99 -0.15
CA SER A 273 12.73 -11.58 -1.41
C SER A 273 11.22 -11.86 -1.43
N PRO A 274 10.44 -11.33 -0.46
CA PRO A 274 9.00 -11.58 -0.43
C PRO A 274 8.33 -11.03 -1.69
N ASP A 275 7.24 -11.64 -2.13
CA ASP A 275 6.48 -11.15 -3.27
C ASP A 275 5.78 -9.81 -2.94
N LEU A 276 5.40 -9.64 -1.68
CA LEU A 276 4.63 -8.50 -1.17
C LEU A 276 5.11 -8.08 0.22
N ILE A 277 5.21 -6.77 0.44
CA ILE A 277 5.36 -6.16 1.75
C ILE A 277 4.10 -5.34 2.07
N VAL A 278 3.49 -5.56 3.23
CA VAL A 278 2.27 -4.85 3.65
C VAL A 278 2.55 -4.00 4.89
N LEU A 279 2.29 -2.69 4.80
CA LEU A 279 2.61 -1.70 5.83
C LEU A 279 1.42 -0.78 6.11
N GLY A 280 1.29 -0.36 7.37
CA GLY A 280 0.42 0.75 7.75
C GLY A 280 1.07 2.11 7.52
N LYS A 281 0.29 3.10 7.08
CA LYS A 281 0.68 4.52 7.12
C LYS A 281 0.45 5.03 8.55
N HIS A 282 1.53 5.29 9.28
CA HIS A 282 1.48 5.89 10.61
C HIS A 282 0.79 7.28 10.58
N SER A 283 -0.15 7.54 11.48
CA SER A 283 -0.96 8.78 11.58
C SER A 283 -0.70 9.55 12.89
N GLY A 284 0.56 9.62 13.32
CA GLY A 284 0.98 10.09 14.65
C GLY A 284 0.67 11.56 15.02
N SER A 285 0.21 12.41 14.10
CA SER A 285 -0.38 13.72 14.42
C SER A 285 -1.15 14.32 13.24
N ARG A 286 -2.09 15.26 13.51
CA ARG A 286 -2.83 16.03 12.47
C ARG A 286 -1.92 16.82 11.52
N VAL A 287 -0.64 16.99 11.84
CA VAL A 287 0.37 17.66 11.00
C VAL A 287 1.08 16.66 10.06
N GLU A 288 1.08 15.37 10.40
CA GLU A 288 1.70 14.28 9.62
C GLU A 288 0.76 13.62 8.59
N GLU A 289 -0.51 14.04 8.49
CA GLU A 289 -1.43 13.55 7.44
C GLU A 289 -0.85 13.72 6.02
N PHE A 290 0.06 14.70 5.86
CA PHE A 290 0.79 15.03 4.63
C PHE A 290 2.18 14.39 4.51
N LEU A 291 2.55 13.42 5.35
CA LEU A 291 3.82 12.70 5.21
C LEU A 291 3.57 11.21 5.00
N ILE A 292 4.39 10.60 4.13
CA ILE A 292 4.53 9.15 4.08
C ILE A 292 5.48 8.82 5.23
N GLY A 293 5.04 7.98 6.17
CA GLY A 293 5.89 7.52 7.26
C GLY A 293 7.25 7.06 6.74
N SER A 294 8.33 7.40 7.45
CA SER A 294 9.70 7.17 6.98
C SER A 294 9.96 5.70 6.63
N VAL A 295 9.33 4.77 7.36
CA VAL A 295 9.35 3.33 7.08
C VAL A 295 8.71 2.99 5.74
N ALA A 296 7.48 3.46 5.49
CA ALA A 296 6.78 3.21 4.24
C ALA A 296 7.54 3.79 3.04
N LYS A 297 8.00 5.05 3.14
CA LYS A 297 8.76 5.70 2.06
C LYS A 297 10.04 4.91 1.73
N ARG A 298 10.84 4.57 2.75
CA ARG A 298 12.09 3.82 2.55
C ARG A 298 11.84 2.42 2.03
N THR A 299 10.79 1.75 2.50
CA THR A 299 10.41 0.41 2.00
C THR A 299 10.00 0.49 0.52
N ILE A 300 9.18 1.47 0.16
CA ILE A 300 8.83 1.75 -1.23
C ILE A 300 10.11 1.93 -2.02
N ASP A 301 11.04 2.78 -1.61
CA ASP A 301 12.23 3.11 -2.40
C ASP A 301 13.30 2.01 -2.47
N GLN A 302 13.43 1.18 -1.42
CA GLN A 302 14.59 0.30 -1.23
C GLN A 302 14.29 -1.20 -1.39
N THR A 303 13.07 -1.58 -1.79
CA THR A 303 12.69 -2.99 -1.99
C THR A 303 12.25 -3.27 -3.41
N ALA A 304 12.47 -4.51 -3.85
CA ALA A 304 12.05 -5.01 -5.17
C ALA A 304 10.65 -5.64 -5.16
N SER A 305 10.07 -5.87 -3.98
CA SER A 305 8.76 -6.47 -3.75
C SER A 305 7.62 -5.52 -4.07
N ASP A 306 6.44 -6.05 -4.41
CA ASP A 306 5.24 -5.23 -4.39
C ASP A 306 5.05 -4.64 -2.97
N VAL A 307 4.53 -3.42 -2.86
CA VAL A 307 4.32 -2.76 -1.58
C VAL A 307 2.89 -2.30 -1.45
N LEU A 308 2.17 -2.81 -0.45
CA LEU A 308 0.83 -2.37 -0.09
C LEU A 308 0.90 -1.46 1.13
N ILE A 309 0.42 -0.23 0.97
CA ILE A 309 0.27 0.72 2.08
C ILE A 309 -1.21 0.84 2.43
N THR A 310 -1.57 0.52 3.68
CA THR A 310 -2.90 0.83 4.22
C THR A 310 -2.91 2.25 4.78
N PRO A 311 -3.97 3.04 4.53
CA PRO A 311 -4.06 4.40 5.04
C PRO A 311 -4.18 4.40 6.57
N GLY A 312 -3.63 5.43 7.20
CA GLY A 312 -3.81 5.66 8.63
C GLY A 312 -5.26 6.03 8.90
N HIS A 313 -5.79 5.57 10.04
CA HIS A 313 -7.07 6.08 10.52
C HIS A 313 -6.79 7.38 11.29
N ALA A 314 -7.69 8.36 11.15
CA ALA A 314 -7.77 9.40 12.16
C ALA A 314 -8.05 8.68 13.49
N PRO A 315 -7.32 9.00 14.58
CA PRO A 315 -7.60 8.38 15.86
C PRO A 315 -9.10 8.55 16.15
N ASP A 316 -9.76 7.44 16.47
CA ASP A 316 -11.05 7.49 17.12
C ASP A 316 -10.88 8.44 18.31
N GLN A 317 -11.74 9.45 18.47
CA GLN A 317 -11.54 10.52 19.45
C GLN A 317 -11.52 10.03 20.91
N ASP A 318 -11.69 8.72 21.15
CA ASP A 318 -12.09 8.19 22.46
C ASP A 318 -11.18 7.12 23.10
N ALA A 319 -9.95 6.82 22.63
CA ALA A 319 -9.31 5.57 23.12
C ALA A 319 -7.81 5.50 23.49
N TRP A 320 -7.01 6.57 23.48
CA TRP A 320 -5.59 6.41 23.89
C TRP A 320 -4.94 7.55 24.69
N TYR A 321 -5.35 8.81 24.51
CA TYR A 321 -4.67 9.95 25.14
C TYR A 321 -5.01 10.20 26.62
N ASP A 322 -6.05 9.57 27.16
CA ASP A 322 -6.54 9.84 28.52
C ASP A 322 -6.15 8.80 29.58
N ARG A 323 -5.19 7.90 29.31
CA ARG A 323 -4.66 7.04 30.37
C ARG A 323 -3.49 7.73 31.09
N PRO A 324 -3.59 8.02 32.41
CA PRO A 324 -2.42 8.41 33.17
C PRO A 324 -1.40 7.26 33.11
N ALA A 325 -0.13 7.62 32.92
CA ALA A 325 0.98 6.69 32.98
C ALA A 325 0.95 5.95 34.33
N ALA A 326 0.82 4.63 34.28
CA ALA A 326 1.02 3.75 35.42
C ALA A 326 2.46 3.22 35.39
#